data_AF-A0A934TBE4-F1
#
_entry.id   AF-A0A934TBE4-F1
#
_cell.length_a   1.000
_cell.length_b   1.000
_cell.length_c   1.000
_cell.angle_alpha   90.00
_cell.angle_beta   90.00
_cell.angle_gamma   90.00
#
_symmetry.space_group_name_H-M   'P 1'
#
loop_
_entity.id
_entity.type
_entity.pdbx_description
1 polymer ?
#
loop_
_entity_poly.entity_id
_entity_poly.type
_entity_poly.pdbx_seq_one_letter_code
_entity_poly.pdbx_strand_id
1 'polypeptide(L)'
;MDNMTQLPLINEKLFKQHSPVTSNTDITEFVPYIGIAQELHIANVLGEMLMSELCAQIASNTLSEVNSNLILKIAPALSFYAVYQALPFHWATIVNKGITIRESENSKGIDIKDLAQLRQWVKNDADLLKAQLVGFLSKNSIDYPLWLPENHCSPEPKFDSGFYFRD
;
A
#
# COMPACT_ATOMS: atom_id res chain seq x y z
N MET A 1 -4.23 18.28 13.73
CA MET A 1 -4.19 17.21 12.71
C MET A 1 -2.94 17.43 11.89
N ASP A 2 -1.81 16.86 12.31
CA ASP A 2 -0.63 16.81 11.46
C ASP A 2 -0.93 15.85 10.32
N ASN A 3 -0.95 16.37 9.10
CA ASN A 3 -1.00 15.56 7.88
C ASN A 3 0.35 14.82 7.78
N MET A 4 0.43 13.71 8.50
CA MET A 4 1.56 12.80 8.57
C MET A 4 1.73 12.16 7.19
N THR A 5 2.76 12.54 6.44
CA THR A 5 3.49 11.55 5.66
C THR A 5 3.89 10.45 6.65
N GLN A 6 3.05 9.42 6.78
CA GLN A 6 3.31 8.29 7.66
C GLN A 6 4.65 7.68 7.25
N LEU A 7 5.50 7.44 8.25
CA LEU A 7 6.79 6.79 8.04
C LEU A 7 6.53 5.44 7.35
N PRO A 8 7.17 5.16 6.19
CA PRO A 8 6.95 3.91 5.47
C PRO A 8 7.45 2.74 6.32
N LEU A 9 6.61 1.70 6.43
CA LEU A 9 6.91 0.49 7.19
C LEU A 9 8.05 -0.33 6.58
N ILE A 10 8.31 -0.17 5.28
CA ILE A 10 9.37 -0.87 4.56
C ILE A 10 10.39 0.10 3.99
N ASN A 11 11.65 -0.33 3.95
CA ASN A 11 12.73 0.40 3.31
C ASN A 11 12.89 0.02 1.83
N GLU A 12 13.71 0.77 1.11
CA GLU A 12 14.00 0.51 -0.31
C GLU A 12 14.56 -0.89 -0.59
N LYS A 13 15.32 -1.45 0.35
CA LYS A 13 15.89 -2.80 0.20
C LYS A 13 14.79 -3.87 0.16
N LEU A 14 13.83 -3.80 1.09
CA LEU A 14 12.68 -4.70 1.10
C LEU A 14 11.80 -4.47 -0.13
N PHE A 15 11.59 -3.23 -0.53
CA PHE A 15 10.86 -2.92 -1.76
C PHE A 15 11.53 -3.52 -3.01
N LYS A 16 12.86 -3.40 -3.15
CA LYS A 16 13.64 -4.05 -4.23
C LYS A 16 13.47 -5.57 -4.25
N GLN A 17 13.49 -6.18 -3.07
CA GLN A 17 13.45 -7.63 -2.93
C GLN A 17 12.08 -8.22 -3.26
N HIS A 18 11.01 -7.45 -3.01
CA HIS A 18 9.65 -7.96 -3.05
C HIS A 18 8.77 -7.33 -4.15
N SER A 19 9.17 -6.23 -4.76
CA SER A 19 8.42 -5.64 -5.86
C SER A 19 8.70 -6.36 -7.19
N PRO A 20 7.76 -6.32 -8.15
CA PRO A 20 8.01 -6.77 -9.53
C PRO A 20 8.90 -5.81 -10.35
N VAL A 21 9.43 -4.74 -9.75
CA VAL A 21 10.24 -3.73 -10.44
C VAL A 21 11.68 -4.24 -10.64
N THR A 22 12.24 -4.04 -11.82
CA THR A 22 13.60 -4.48 -12.14
C THR A 22 14.66 -3.53 -11.57
N SER A 23 15.87 -4.04 -11.37
CA SER A 23 17.01 -3.35 -10.71
C SER A 23 17.47 -2.04 -11.36
N ASN A 24 17.00 -1.73 -12.57
CA ASN A 24 17.39 -0.53 -13.32
C ASN A 24 16.46 0.66 -13.09
N THR A 25 15.36 0.46 -12.36
CA THR A 25 14.35 1.52 -12.12
C THR A 25 14.71 2.33 -10.88
N ASP A 26 14.62 3.65 -10.96
CA ASP A 26 14.82 4.53 -9.81
C ASP A 26 13.66 4.35 -8.81
N ILE A 27 14.00 3.94 -7.59
CA ILE A 27 13.03 3.62 -6.54
C ILE A 27 12.54 4.87 -5.83
N THR A 28 13.27 5.98 -5.95
CA THR A 28 12.83 7.26 -5.42
C THR A 28 11.51 7.69 -6.06
N GLU A 29 11.24 7.29 -7.30
CA GLU A 29 9.94 7.48 -7.97
C GLU A 29 8.80 6.67 -7.33
N PHE A 30 9.11 5.59 -6.62
CA PHE A 30 8.12 4.72 -5.96
C PHE A 30 7.79 5.11 -4.52
N VAL A 31 8.68 5.85 -3.85
CA VAL A 31 8.51 6.29 -2.44
C VAL A 31 7.13 6.89 -2.14
N PRO A 32 6.58 7.84 -2.91
CA PRO A 32 5.24 8.39 -2.62
C PRO A 32 4.14 7.31 -2.70
N TYR A 33 4.27 6.35 -3.62
CA TYR A 33 3.30 5.27 -3.79
C TYR A 33 3.39 4.21 -2.70
N ILE A 34 4.54 4.05 -2.03
CA ILE A 34 4.66 3.20 -0.84
C ILE A 34 3.79 3.78 0.28
N GLY A 35 3.86 5.09 0.54
CA GLY A 35 3.01 5.75 1.54
C GLY A 35 1.51 5.60 1.22
N ILE A 36 1.13 5.89 -0.03
CA ILE A 36 -0.26 5.75 -0.49
C ILE A 36 -0.75 4.30 -0.37
N ALA A 37 0.08 3.32 -0.77
CA ALA A 37 -0.29 1.91 -0.68
C ALA A 37 -0.42 1.42 0.77
N GLN A 38 0.43 1.91 1.67
CA GLN A 38 0.36 1.61 3.09
C GLN A 38 -0.97 2.09 3.68
N GLU A 39 -1.34 3.34 3.40
CA GLU A 39 -2.59 3.92 3.90
C GLU A 39 -3.82 3.21 3.32
N LEU A 40 -3.86 2.99 2.01
CA LEU A 40 -5.07 2.46 1.36
C LEU A 40 -5.29 0.96 1.57
N HIS A 41 -4.23 0.16 1.69
CA HIS A 41 -4.34 -1.31 1.66
C HIS A 41 -3.83 -1.99 2.91
N ILE A 42 -2.80 -1.45 3.57
CA ILE A 42 -2.16 -2.13 4.72
C ILE A 42 -2.73 -1.63 6.04
N ALA A 43 -3.05 -0.34 6.17
CA ALA A 43 -3.62 0.23 7.39
C ALA A 43 -4.91 -0.47 7.81
N ASN A 44 -5.81 -0.76 6.86
CA ASN A 44 -7.05 -1.49 7.12
C ASN A 44 -6.81 -2.93 7.60
N VAL A 45 -5.74 -3.58 7.11
CA VAL A 45 -5.41 -4.96 7.48
C VAL A 45 -4.82 -5.03 8.89
N LEU A 46 -3.97 -4.07 9.26
CA LEU A 46 -3.30 -4.06 10.56
C LEU A 46 -4.17 -3.46 11.67
N GLY A 47 -5.02 -2.49 11.33
CA GLY A 47 -5.74 -1.64 12.27
C GLY A 47 -4.86 -0.53 12.85
N GLU A 48 -5.49 0.54 13.33
CA GLU A 48 -4.80 1.76 13.80
C GLU A 48 -3.79 1.49 14.92
N MET A 49 -4.15 0.64 15.89
CA MET A 49 -3.31 0.38 17.07
C MET A 49 -2.00 -0.32 16.70
N LEU A 50 -2.07 -1.40 15.92
CA LEU A 50 -0.87 -2.13 15.49
C LEU A 50 -0.03 -1.28 14.53
N MET A 51 -0.66 -0.51 13.65
CA MET A 51 0.04 0.39 12.73
C MET A 51 0.81 1.47 13.52
N SER A 52 0.18 2.08 14.52
CA SER A 52 0.82 3.08 15.39
C SER A 52 2.01 2.50 16.17
N GLU A 53 1.88 1.29 16.70
CA GLU A 53 2.97 0.59 17.41
C GLU A 53 4.19 0.37 16.49
N LEU A 54 3.95 -0.12 15.26
CA LEU A 54 5.01 -0.34 14.28
C LEU A 54 5.69 0.98 13.88
N CYS A 55 4.92 2.03 13.57
CA CYS A 55 5.49 3.33 13.24
C CYS A 55 6.32 3.92 14.39
N ALA A 56 5.83 3.80 15.64
CA ALA A 56 6.56 4.28 16.81
C ALA A 56 7.89 3.53 16.97
N GLN A 57 7.86 2.20 16.90
CA GLN A 57 9.07 1.38 17.04
C GLN A 57 10.10 1.60 15.92
N ILE A 58 9.65 1.83 14.67
CA ILE A 58 10.55 2.16 13.57
C ILE A 58 11.16 3.56 13.81
N ALA A 59 10.37 4.54 14.21
CA ALA A 59 10.85 5.90 14.47
C ALA A 59 11.88 5.97 15.62
N SER A 60 11.70 5.15 16.66
CA SER A 60 12.64 5.06 17.79
C SER A 60 13.80 4.08 17.57
N ASN A 61 13.84 3.35 16.46
CA ASN A 61 14.77 2.23 16.23
C ASN A 61 14.72 1.14 17.32
N THR A 62 13.54 0.87 17.87
CA THR A 62 13.30 -0.14 18.92
C THR A 62 12.39 -1.28 18.42
N LEU A 63 12.47 -1.62 17.14
CA LEU A 63 11.67 -2.67 16.53
C LEU A 63 11.95 -4.02 17.18
N SER A 64 10.91 -4.63 17.76
CA SER A 64 11.03 -5.95 18.38
C SER A 64 11.28 -7.04 17.33
N GLU A 65 11.79 -8.21 17.75
CA GLU A 65 11.99 -9.35 16.84
C GLU A 65 10.67 -9.82 16.20
N VAL A 66 9.60 -9.88 17.01
CA VAL A 66 8.25 -10.24 16.58
C VAL A 66 7.72 -9.26 15.55
N ASN A 67 7.90 -7.96 15.77
CA ASN A 67 7.46 -6.94 14.82
C ASN A 67 8.36 -6.88 13.57
N SER A 68 9.65 -7.18 13.71
CA SER A 68 10.56 -7.32 12.57
C SER A 68 10.11 -8.43 11.62
N ASN A 69 9.66 -9.57 12.16
CA ASN A 69 9.07 -10.64 11.36
C ASN A 69 7.78 -10.18 10.67
N LEU A 70 6.93 -9.44 11.36
CA LEU A 70 5.71 -8.87 10.76
C LEU A 70 6.02 -7.94 9.59
N ILE A 71 7.03 -7.06 9.69
CA ILE A 71 7.46 -6.19 8.59
C ILE A 71 7.87 -7.01 7.35
N LEU A 72 8.57 -8.13 7.55
CA LEU A 72 8.94 -9.04 6.45
C LEU A 72 7.71 -9.70 5.80
N LYS A 73 6.61 -9.90 6.54
CA LYS A 73 5.34 -10.40 5.99
C LYS A 73 4.50 -9.33 5.32
N ILE A 74 4.62 -8.08 5.75
CA ILE A 74 3.96 -6.92 5.12
C ILE A 74 4.61 -6.58 3.78
N ALA A 75 5.93 -6.70 3.68
CA ALA A 75 6.72 -6.20 2.56
C ALA A 75 6.26 -6.67 1.17
N PRO A 76 5.89 -7.95 0.93
CA PRO A 76 5.37 -8.39 -0.35
C PRO A 76 4.10 -7.66 -0.77
N ALA A 77 3.07 -7.65 0.09
CA ALA A 77 1.80 -7.02 -0.22
C ALA A 77 1.96 -5.51 -0.45
N LEU A 78 2.69 -4.84 0.43
CA LEU A 78 2.93 -3.40 0.33
C LEU A 78 3.71 -3.03 -0.94
N SER A 79 4.72 -3.82 -1.31
CA SER A 79 5.51 -3.57 -2.52
C SER A 79 4.69 -3.71 -3.80
N PHE A 80 3.85 -4.75 -3.89
CA PHE A 80 2.96 -4.92 -5.04
C PHE A 80 1.88 -3.84 -5.11
N TYR A 81 1.27 -3.46 -3.99
CA TYR A 81 0.32 -2.36 -3.98
C TYR A 81 0.96 -1.02 -4.35
N ALA A 82 2.19 -0.76 -3.91
CA ALA A 82 2.92 0.45 -4.30
C ALA A 82 3.12 0.50 -5.82
N VAL A 83 3.51 -0.62 -6.45
CA VAL A 83 3.59 -0.70 -7.92
C VAL A 83 2.21 -0.51 -8.57
N TYR A 84 1.17 -1.15 -8.04
CA TYR A 84 -0.20 -0.98 -8.53
C TYR A 84 -0.68 0.48 -8.54
N GLN A 85 -0.30 1.25 -7.51
CA GLN A 85 -0.61 2.69 -7.44
C GLN A 85 0.28 3.51 -8.37
N ALA A 86 1.53 3.10 -8.56
CA ALA A 86 2.50 3.83 -9.39
C ALA A 86 2.25 3.68 -10.90
N LEU A 87 1.75 2.54 -11.36
CA LEU A 87 1.61 2.18 -12.79
C LEU A 87 0.91 3.25 -13.66
N PRO A 88 -0.26 3.81 -13.28
CA PRO A 88 -0.93 4.83 -14.09
C PRO A 88 -0.09 6.09 -14.30
N PHE A 89 0.66 6.50 -13.28
CA PHE A 89 1.44 7.74 -13.29
C PHE A 89 2.81 7.58 -13.94
N HIS A 90 3.31 6.34 -14.03
CA HIS A 90 4.46 6.01 -14.86
C HIS A 90 4.09 6.00 -16.35
N TRP A 91 2.84 5.68 -16.69
CA TRP A 91 2.34 5.73 -18.07
C TRP A 91 1.98 7.16 -18.50
N ALA A 92 1.24 7.90 -17.66
CA ALA A 92 0.86 9.28 -17.90
C ALA A 92 1.40 10.20 -16.80
N THR A 93 2.30 11.09 -17.17
CA THR A 93 2.83 12.12 -16.26
C THR A 93 1.93 13.36 -16.31
N ILE A 94 1.59 13.89 -15.14
CA ILE A 94 0.93 15.19 -15.02
C ILE A 94 2.02 16.27 -14.99
N VAL A 95 1.96 17.22 -15.93
CA VAL A 95 2.88 18.36 -16.03
C VAL A 95 2.09 19.66 -16.02
N ASN A 96 2.74 20.79 -15.77
CA ASN A 96 2.07 22.11 -15.67
C ASN A 96 1.24 22.50 -16.91
N LYS A 97 1.54 21.90 -18.07
CA LYS A 97 0.87 22.16 -19.35
C LYS A 97 -0.21 21.13 -19.73
N GLY A 98 -0.49 20.15 -18.86
CA GLY A 98 -1.49 19.10 -19.11
C GLY A 98 -0.99 17.70 -18.76
N ILE A 99 -1.60 16.68 -19.37
CA ILE A 99 -1.22 15.27 -19.18
C ILE A 99 -0.44 14.82 -20.40
N THR A 100 0.72 14.19 -20.18
CA THR A 100 1.60 13.66 -21.23
C THR A 100 1.76 12.15 -21.06
N ILE A 101 1.53 11.40 -22.14
CA ILE A 101 1.81 9.95 -22.19
C ILE A 101 3.31 9.78 -22.47
N ARG A 102 3.98 8.92 -21.70
CA ARG A 102 5.39 8.59 -21.96
C ARG A 102 5.45 7.64 -23.15
N GLU A 103 5.88 8.14 -24.31
CA GLU A 103 6.25 7.29 -25.44
C GLU A 103 7.72 6.93 -25.36
N SER A 104 8.04 5.67 -25.63
CA SER A 104 9.44 5.24 -25.71
C SER A 104 9.92 5.40 -27.16
N GLU A 105 10.97 6.18 -27.37
CA GLU A 105 11.54 6.39 -28.72
C GLU A 105 12.15 5.11 -29.31
N ASN A 106 12.55 4.16 -28.46
CA ASN A 106 13.30 2.95 -28.84
C ASN A 106 12.51 1.64 -28.68
N SER A 107 11.25 1.68 -28.29
CA SER A 107 10.43 0.47 -28.10
C SER A 107 8.97 0.72 -28.43
N LYS A 108 8.24 -0.33 -28.80
CA LYS A 108 6.78 -0.25 -28.95
C LYS A 108 6.20 0.21 -27.61
N GLY A 109 5.57 1.38 -27.59
CA GLY A 109 4.85 1.88 -26.43
C GLY A 109 3.73 0.92 -26.02
N ILE A 110 3.48 0.84 -24.72
CA ILE A 110 2.39 0.05 -24.14
C ILE A 110 1.08 0.83 -24.33
N ASP A 111 0.06 0.20 -24.90
CA ASP A 111 -1.28 0.81 -25.02
C ASP A 111 -2.00 0.79 -23.65
N ILE A 112 -2.99 1.66 -23.47
CA ILE A 112 -3.76 1.78 -22.23
C ILE A 112 -4.43 0.45 -21.83
N LYS A 113 -4.79 -0.39 -22.81
CA LYS A 113 -5.37 -1.72 -22.58
C LYS A 113 -4.36 -2.67 -21.94
N ASP A 114 -3.14 -2.71 -22.48
CA ASP A 114 -2.05 -3.53 -21.97
C ASP A 114 -1.65 -3.07 -20.55
N LEU A 115 -1.63 -1.75 -20.32
CA LEU A 115 -1.41 -1.19 -18.98
C LEU A 115 -2.51 -1.59 -18.00
N ALA A 116 -3.79 -1.51 -18.40
CA ALA A 116 -4.90 -1.89 -17.56
C ALA A 116 -4.84 -3.38 -17.17
N GLN A 117 -4.47 -4.25 -18.12
CA GLN A 117 -4.26 -5.66 -17.88
C GLN A 117 -3.09 -5.93 -16.93
N LEU A 118 -1.94 -5.28 -17.15
CA LEU A 118 -0.79 -5.37 -16.25
C LEU A 118 -1.16 -4.92 -14.82
N ARG A 119 -1.85 -3.78 -14.71
CA ARG A 119 -2.31 -3.25 -13.43
C ARG A 119 -3.26 -4.23 -12.72
N GLN A 120 -4.12 -4.92 -13.46
CA GLN A 120 -5.00 -5.94 -12.90
C GLN A 120 -4.22 -7.16 -12.40
N TRP A 121 -3.20 -7.62 -13.13
CA TRP A 121 -2.35 -8.72 -12.67
C TRP A 121 -1.60 -8.39 -11.39
N VAL A 122 -0.97 -7.21 -11.32
CA VAL A 122 -0.29 -6.74 -10.11
C VAL A 122 -1.26 -6.65 -8.94
N LYS A 123 -2.50 -6.19 -9.18
CA LYS A 123 -3.54 -6.15 -8.14
C LYS A 123 -3.92 -7.54 -7.64
N ASN A 124 -4.11 -8.50 -8.54
CA ASN A 124 -4.48 -9.87 -8.17
C ASN A 124 -3.41 -10.51 -7.26
N ASP A 125 -2.14 -10.34 -7.62
CA ASP A 125 -1.02 -10.81 -6.81
C ASP A 125 -0.96 -10.10 -5.46
N ALA A 126 -1.16 -8.77 -5.45
CA ALA A 126 -1.22 -7.99 -4.21
C ALA A 126 -2.33 -8.47 -3.27
N ASP A 127 -3.53 -8.74 -3.79
CA ASP A 127 -4.68 -9.23 -3.03
C ASP A 127 -4.41 -10.63 -2.44
N LEU A 128 -3.71 -11.50 -3.16
CA LEU A 128 -3.29 -12.81 -2.66
C LEU A 128 -2.25 -12.69 -1.54
N LEU A 129 -1.25 -11.83 -1.70
CA LEU A 129 -0.23 -11.55 -0.68
C LEU A 129 -0.86 -10.92 0.57
N LYS A 130 -1.86 -10.05 0.40
CA LYS A 130 -2.65 -9.50 1.50
C LYS A 130 -3.41 -10.58 2.25
N ALA A 131 -4.07 -11.50 1.55
CA ALA A 131 -4.76 -12.62 2.18
C ALA A 131 -3.79 -13.52 2.97
N GLN A 132 -2.56 -13.72 2.46
CA GLN A 132 -1.51 -14.44 3.19
C GLN A 132 -1.07 -13.68 4.46
N LEU A 133 -0.94 -12.36 4.41
CA LEU A 133 -0.64 -11.51 5.57
C LEU A 133 -1.72 -11.64 6.65
N VAL A 134 -3.01 -11.55 6.27
CA VAL A 134 -4.14 -11.76 7.19
C VAL A 134 -4.08 -13.16 7.80
N GLY A 135 -3.82 -14.19 7.00
CA GLY A 135 -3.67 -15.56 7.48
C GLY A 135 -2.49 -15.74 8.45
N PHE A 136 -1.39 -15.00 8.25
CA PHE A 136 -0.26 -14.98 9.18
C PHE A 136 -0.65 -14.32 10.51
N LEU A 137 -1.30 -13.15 10.48
CA LEU A 137 -1.73 -12.44 11.69
C LEU A 137 -2.73 -13.26 12.50
N SER A 138 -3.68 -13.92 11.81
CA SER A 138 -4.65 -14.81 12.45
C SER A 138 -3.99 -15.97 13.22
N LYS A 139 -2.97 -16.60 12.62
CA LYS A 139 -2.23 -17.71 13.26
C LYS A 139 -1.36 -17.26 14.43
N ASN A 140 -0.89 -16.03 14.43
CA ASN A 140 0.00 -15.47 15.45
C ASN A 140 -0.73 -14.40 16.30
N SER A 141 -2.04 -14.52 16.47
CA SER A 141 -2.86 -13.54 17.20
C SER A 141 -2.43 -13.35 18.66
N ILE A 142 -1.81 -14.35 19.27
CA ILE A 142 -1.22 -14.27 20.62
C ILE A 142 -0.04 -13.29 20.65
N ASP A 143 0.78 -13.28 19.59
CA ASP A 143 1.95 -12.42 19.47
C ASP A 143 1.60 -10.98 19.04
N TYR A 144 0.43 -10.82 18.41
CA TYR A 144 -0.09 -9.54 17.93
C TYR A 144 -1.46 -9.21 18.57
N PRO A 145 -1.53 -8.98 19.90
CA PRO A 145 -2.80 -8.76 20.60
C PRO A 145 -3.51 -7.46 20.19
N LEU A 146 -2.78 -6.49 19.61
CA LEU A 146 -3.34 -5.25 19.07
C LEU A 146 -3.99 -5.43 17.70
N TRP A 147 -3.77 -6.57 17.05
CA TRP A 147 -4.41 -6.89 15.79
C TRP A 147 -5.83 -7.38 16.03
N LEU A 148 -6.80 -6.67 15.48
CA LEU A 148 -8.20 -7.03 15.53
C LEU A 148 -8.67 -7.35 14.10
N PRO A 149 -9.15 -8.58 13.83
CA PRO A 149 -9.72 -8.88 12.51
C PRO A 149 -10.94 -7.98 12.25
N GLU A 150 -11.22 -7.68 10.99
CA GLU A 150 -12.25 -6.75 10.47
C GLU A 150 -13.70 -6.97 10.98
N ASN A 151 -13.95 -7.92 11.88
CA ASN A 151 -15.24 -8.06 12.57
C ASN A 151 -15.54 -6.98 13.62
N HIS A 152 -14.61 -6.04 13.87
CA HIS A 152 -14.93 -4.79 14.55
C HIS A 152 -15.27 -3.74 13.50
N CYS A 153 -16.48 -3.88 12.94
CA CYS A 153 -17.17 -2.82 12.24
C CYS A 153 -17.23 -1.59 13.16
N SER A 154 -16.31 -0.65 12.97
CA SER A 154 -16.59 0.72 13.38
C SER A 154 -17.86 1.11 12.64
N PRO A 155 -18.95 1.48 13.35
CA PRO A 155 -20.18 1.86 12.67
C PRO A 155 -19.80 2.95 11.67
N GLU A 156 -20.05 2.68 10.39
CA GLU A 156 -19.90 3.71 9.36
C GLU A 156 -20.56 4.98 9.90
N PRO A 157 -19.90 6.15 9.83
CA PRO A 157 -20.57 7.39 10.17
C PRO A 157 -21.78 7.48 9.24
N LYS A 158 -22.97 7.20 9.77
CA LYS A 158 -24.23 7.35 9.06
C LYS A 158 -24.27 8.80 8.61
N PHE A 159 -24.06 9.04 7.32
CA PHE A 159 -24.33 10.32 6.71
C PHE A 159 -25.84 10.53 6.81
N ASP A 160 -26.29 11.22 7.86
CA ASP A 160 -27.62 11.80 7.89
C ASP A 160 -27.59 12.97 6.90
N SER A 161 -28.13 12.75 5.71
CA SER A 161 -28.17 13.77 4.66
C SER A 161 -29.10 14.94 5.02
N GLY A 162 -29.81 14.90 6.16
CA GLY A 162 -30.59 16.02 6.70
C GLY A 162 -31.74 16.51 5.80
N PHE A 163 -31.96 15.87 4.65
CA PHE A 163 -33.03 16.18 3.71
C PHE A 163 -34.23 15.29 4.02
N TYR A 164 -35.19 15.85 4.75
CA TYR A 164 -36.53 15.29 4.90
C TYR A 164 -37.45 16.06 3.95
N PHE A 165 -38.00 15.38 2.93
CA PHE A 165 -39.12 15.93 2.19
C PHE A 165 -40.34 15.91 3.12
N ARG A 166 -40.93 17.09 3.38
CA ARG A 166 -42.28 17.16 3.94
C ARG A 166 -43.27 16.90 2.81
N ASP A 167 -44.15 15.94 3.02
CA ASP A 167 -45.36 15.74 2.21
C ASP A 167 -46.27 16.97 2.25
#